data_AF-A0AAU6FI80-F1
#
_entry.id   AF-A0AAU6FI80-F1
#
_cell.length_a   1.000
_cell.length_b   1.000
_cell.length_c   1.000
_cell.angle_alpha   90.00
_cell.angle_beta   90.00
_cell.angle_gamma   90.00
#
_symmetry.space_group_name_H-M   'P 1'
#
loop_
_entity.id
_entity.type
_entity.pdbx_description
1 polymer ?
#
loop_
_entity_poly.entity_id
_entity_poly.type
_entity_poly.pdbx_seq_one_letter_code
_entity_poly.pdbx_strand_id
1 'polypeptide(L)'
;MTGVPASAAGGSGATPVRGGKLGAAAVNQASLWNIANLLTMARLVLVPGFVVLLLHDGGYDPAWRSIAWAAFAVAMITDVFDGHLARKYNLVTDFGKIADPIADKAIMGAALICLSYLGDLPWWVTGVILFRELGITLMRFWVIRHGVIPASRGGKMKTLAQGTAVGMYVLALTGPLATLRFWVMAVAVVLTVVTGLDYVRQAVVLRRQGIAADRATAAQEAAEAALEAVEGARSAGTVPEGAEAAERVSGAPGNRGAAEAER
;
A
#
# COMPACT_ATOMS: atom_id res chain seq x y z
N MET A 1 -81.57 1.84 30.91
CA MET A 1 -81.14 0.47 31.25
C MET A 1 -80.86 -0.28 29.95
N THR A 2 -79.90 -1.21 29.92
CA THR A 2 -79.62 -2.23 28.86
C THR A 2 -79.45 -1.75 27.39
N GLY A 3 -78.52 -2.28 26.58
CA GLY A 3 -77.47 -3.27 26.85
C GLY A 3 -76.61 -3.58 25.61
N VAL A 4 -75.31 -3.78 25.87
CA VAL A 4 -74.20 -4.32 25.03
C VAL A 4 -74.54 -5.72 24.44
N PRO A 5 -73.90 -6.26 23.35
CA PRO A 5 -72.77 -5.80 22.52
C PRO A 5 -73.24 -5.38 21.08
N ALA A 6 -72.80 -5.79 19.87
CA ALA A 6 -71.78 -6.71 19.29
C ALA A 6 -71.67 -6.45 17.75
N SER A 7 -70.69 -6.92 16.95
CA SER A 7 -69.28 -7.35 17.13
C SER A 7 -68.60 -7.58 15.73
N ALA A 8 -67.28 -7.79 15.68
CA ALA A 8 -66.43 -8.13 14.50
C ALA A 8 -66.28 -7.05 13.39
N ALA A 9 -65.23 -7.01 12.55
CA ALA A 9 -64.11 -7.93 12.33
C ALA A 9 -62.79 -7.22 11.94
N GLY A 10 -61.64 -7.90 12.09
CA GLY A 10 -60.30 -7.45 11.63
C GLY A 10 -59.62 -6.43 12.56
N GLY A 11 -58.34 -6.57 12.95
CA GLY A 11 -57.25 -7.36 12.38
C GLY A 11 -56.06 -6.45 12.07
N SER A 12 -55.48 -5.80 13.09
CA SER A 12 -54.19 -6.21 13.68
C SER A 12 -53.07 -6.42 12.66
N GLY A 13 -52.12 -5.49 12.58
CA GLY A 13 -51.07 -5.48 11.56
C GLY A 13 -50.01 -4.38 11.73
N ALA A 14 -49.61 -4.08 12.97
CA ALA A 14 -48.59 -3.05 13.23
C ALA A 14 -47.21 -3.49 12.70
N THR A 15 -46.68 -2.83 11.66
CA THR A 15 -45.32 -3.07 11.13
C THR A 15 -44.63 -1.73 10.85
N PRO A 16 -43.50 -1.40 11.51
CA PRO A 16 -42.78 -0.15 11.29
C PRO A 16 -41.85 -0.24 10.06
N VAL A 17 -42.38 0.04 8.86
CA VAL A 17 -41.62 -0.07 7.59
C VAL A 17 -40.70 1.12 7.34
N ARG A 18 -39.58 1.13 8.08
CA ARG A 18 -38.21 1.13 7.52
C ARG A 18 -37.96 1.96 6.24
N GLY A 19 -37.83 3.30 6.35
CA GLY A 19 -37.43 4.19 5.23
C GLY A 19 -36.24 5.13 5.50
N GLY A 20 -35.97 5.48 6.75
CA GLY A 20 -35.03 6.55 7.15
C GLY A 20 -33.53 6.23 7.04
N LYS A 21 -33.03 5.75 5.89
CA LYS A 21 -31.57 5.59 5.64
C LYS A 21 -31.06 6.01 4.25
N LEU A 22 -31.90 6.50 3.33
CA LEU A 22 -31.45 6.96 2.00
C LEU A 22 -30.67 8.29 2.03
N GLY A 23 -30.80 9.11 3.08
CA GLY A 23 -30.11 10.40 3.21
C GLY A 23 -28.67 10.34 3.77
N ALA A 24 -28.20 9.18 4.25
CA ALA A 24 -26.92 9.06 4.96
C ALA A 24 -25.76 8.55 4.10
N ALA A 25 -26.02 8.14 2.85
CA ALA A 25 -25.02 7.61 1.92
C ALA A 25 -24.47 8.64 0.93
N ALA A 26 -24.92 9.90 1.00
CA ALA A 26 -24.30 11.04 0.35
C ALA A 26 -22.98 11.44 1.06
N VAL A 27 -22.06 10.46 1.17
CA VAL A 27 -20.67 10.73 1.55
C VAL A 27 -20.13 11.75 0.57
N ASN A 28 -19.45 12.78 1.07
CA ASN A 28 -19.01 13.95 0.32
C ASN A 28 -17.83 13.58 -0.62
N GLN A 29 -18.13 12.81 -1.68
CA GLN A 29 -17.17 12.40 -2.69
C GLN A 29 -16.70 13.64 -3.45
N ALA A 30 -15.41 13.94 -3.34
CA ALA A 30 -14.82 15.03 -4.08
C ALA A 30 -15.03 14.82 -5.59
N SER A 31 -15.54 15.84 -6.27
CA SER A 31 -15.80 15.76 -7.72
C SER A 31 -14.54 15.36 -8.48
N LEU A 32 -14.71 14.62 -9.58
CA LEU A 32 -13.61 14.37 -10.52
C LEU A 32 -13.04 15.69 -11.07
N TRP A 33 -13.88 16.73 -11.17
CA TRP A 33 -13.52 18.11 -11.49
C TRP A 33 -13.07 18.90 -10.24
N ASN A 34 -12.12 18.34 -9.50
CA ASN A 34 -11.41 19.07 -8.44
C ASN A 34 -10.01 19.49 -8.91
N ILE A 35 -9.44 20.49 -8.24
CA ILE A 35 -8.17 21.10 -8.60
C ILE A 35 -6.97 20.13 -8.55
N ALA A 36 -6.92 19.16 -7.63
CA ALA A 36 -5.83 18.18 -7.59
C ALA A 36 -5.90 17.19 -8.77
N ASN A 37 -7.09 16.69 -9.10
CA ASN A 37 -7.30 15.86 -10.30
C ASN A 37 -6.92 16.63 -11.58
N LEU A 38 -7.27 17.92 -11.68
CA LEU A 38 -6.92 18.75 -12.84
C LEU A 38 -5.40 18.94 -12.99
N LEU A 39 -4.67 19.13 -11.89
CA LEU A 39 -3.21 19.19 -11.88
C LEU A 39 -2.57 17.86 -12.30
N THR A 40 -3.14 16.73 -11.90
CA THR A 40 -2.68 15.38 -12.31
C THR A 40 -2.94 15.13 -13.80
N MET A 41 -4.12 15.51 -14.32
CA MET A 41 -4.42 15.43 -15.75
C MET A 41 -3.51 16.35 -16.58
N ALA A 42 -3.22 17.56 -16.08
CA ALA A 42 -2.23 18.45 -16.70
C ALA A 42 -0.83 17.84 -16.71
N ARG A 43 -0.39 17.17 -15.63
CA ARG A 43 0.88 16.42 -15.59
C ARG A 43 0.93 15.32 -16.66
N LEU A 44 -0.15 14.55 -16.83
CA LEU A 44 -0.23 13.49 -17.85
C LEU A 44 -0.13 14.03 -19.28
N VAL A 45 -0.69 15.21 -19.56
CA VAL A 45 -0.53 15.91 -20.86
C VAL A 45 0.86 16.54 -21.02
N LEU A 46 1.48 16.98 -19.92
CA LEU A 46 2.81 17.57 -19.90
C LEU A 46 3.92 16.54 -20.17
N VAL A 47 3.71 15.24 -19.92
CA VAL A 47 4.68 14.17 -20.23
C VAL A 47 5.02 14.08 -21.72
N PRO A 48 4.06 13.87 -22.66
CA PRO A 48 4.39 13.85 -24.09
C PRO A 48 4.89 15.21 -24.60
N GLY A 49 4.41 16.32 -24.04
CA GLY A 49 4.95 17.66 -24.33
C GLY A 49 6.43 17.77 -23.97
N PHE A 50 6.83 17.32 -22.78
CA PHE A 50 8.22 17.25 -22.35
C PHE A 50 9.08 16.33 -23.24
N VAL A 51 8.56 15.19 -23.68
CA VAL A 51 9.27 14.29 -24.62
C VAL A 51 9.54 14.99 -25.95
N VAL A 52 8.54 15.68 -26.51
CA VAL A 52 8.71 16.47 -27.75
C VAL A 52 9.73 17.59 -27.55
N LEU A 53 9.66 18.33 -26.44
CA LEU A 53 10.61 19.41 -26.12
C LEU A 53 12.06 18.92 -25.96
N LEU A 54 12.27 17.76 -25.32
CA LEU A 54 13.61 17.21 -25.08
C LEU A 54 14.22 16.54 -26.31
N LEU A 55 13.41 16.02 -27.22
CA LEU A 55 13.89 15.39 -28.47
C LEU A 55 13.87 16.35 -29.68
N HIS A 56 13.41 17.59 -29.50
CA HIS A 56 13.38 18.60 -30.57
C HIS A 56 14.80 18.91 -31.08
N ASP A 57 14.94 19.04 -32.40
CA ASP A 57 16.20 19.33 -33.10
C ASP A 57 17.39 18.46 -32.63
N GLY A 58 17.15 17.15 -32.53
CA GLY A 58 18.14 16.17 -32.06
C GLY A 58 18.43 16.21 -30.56
N GLY A 59 17.78 17.08 -29.79
CA GLY A 59 17.83 17.11 -28.33
C GLY A 59 19.08 17.72 -27.71
N TYR A 60 19.87 18.49 -28.48
CA TYR A 60 21.08 19.17 -27.97
C TYR A 60 21.02 20.70 -27.99
N ASP A 61 19.99 21.30 -28.60
CA ASP A 61 19.79 22.76 -28.57
C ASP A 61 19.60 23.27 -27.12
N PRO A 62 20.38 24.27 -26.65
CA PRO A 62 20.30 24.76 -25.28
C PRO A 62 18.98 25.43 -24.90
N ALA A 63 18.28 26.06 -25.84
CA ALA A 63 16.99 26.69 -25.58
C ALA A 63 15.88 25.64 -25.43
N TRP A 64 15.80 24.66 -26.35
CA TRP A 64 14.85 23.55 -26.25
C TRP A 64 15.09 22.71 -24.98
N ARG A 65 16.35 22.40 -24.64
CA ARG A 65 16.69 21.74 -23.37
C ARG A 65 16.34 22.58 -22.12
N SER A 66 16.41 23.91 -22.20
CA SER A 66 15.98 24.79 -21.10
C SER A 66 14.46 24.82 -20.94
N ILE A 67 13.70 24.80 -22.04
CA ILE A 67 12.22 24.72 -22.01
C ILE A 67 11.77 23.32 -21.53
N ALA A 68 12.42 22.26 -21.98
CA ALA A 68 12.21 20.90 -21.49
C ALA A 68 12.50 20.79 -19.98
N TRP A 69 13.58 21.42 -19.49
CA TRP A 69 13.87 21.48 -18.06
C TRP A 69 12.78 22.24 -17.29
N ALA A 70 12.31 23.38 -17.80
CA ALA A 70 11.23 24.14 -17.16
C ALA A 70 9.93 23.31 -17.08
N ALA A 71 9.57 22.59 -18.15
CA ALA A 71 8.44 21.67 -18.16
C ALA A 71 8.59 20.53 -17.13
N PHE A 72 9.77 19.91 -17.04
CA PHE A 72 10.09 18.88 -16.05
C PHE A 72 10.03 19.43 -14.61
N ALA A 73 10.61 20.60 -14.37
CA ALA A 73 10.60 21.25 -13.05
C ALA A 73 9.17 21.59 -12.60
N VAL A 74 8.34 22.15 -13.49
CA VAL A 74 6.91 22.39 -13.23
C VAL A 74 6.20 21.08 -12.91
N ALA A 75 6.34 20.05 -13.75
CA ALA A 75 5.70 18.75 -13.52
C ALA A 75 6.01 18.14 -12.14
N MET A 76 7.28 18.20 -11.72
CA MET A 76 7.77 17.73 -10.42
C MET A 76 7.30 18.60 -9.25
N ILE A 77 7.25 19.92 -9.42
CA ILE A 77 6.79 20.85 -8.38
C ILE A 77 5.28 20.70 -8.16
N THR A 78 4.50 20.58 -9.23
CA THR A 78 3.03 20.42 -9.15
C THR A 78 2.61 19.16 -8.40
N ASP A 79 3.40 18.07 -8.45
CA ASP A 79 3.15 16.81 -7.73
C ASP A 79 3.24 16.95 -6.20
N VAL A 80 4.12 17.83 -5.73
CA VAL A 80 4.20 18.18 -4.30
C VAL A 80 2.98 19.01 -3.89
N PHE A 81 2.46 19.85 -4.79
CA PHE A 81 1.33 20.73 -4.53
C PHE A 81 -0.03 20.02 -4.60
N ASP A 82 -0.34 19.25 -5.63
CA ASP A 82 -1.64 18.54 -5.74
C ASP A 82 -1.81 17.51 -4.61
N GLY A 83 -0.78 16.71 -4.31
CA GLY A 83 -0.78 15.80 -3.17
C GLY A 83 -0.90 16.51 -1.82
N HIS A 84 -0.39 17.74 -1.67
CA HIS A 84 -0.66 18.55 -0.47
C HIS A 84 -2.11 19.07 -0.45
N LEU A 85 -2.61 19.55 -1.59
CA LEU A 85 -3.92 20.16 -1.75
C LEU A 85 -5.05 19.12 -1.53
N ALA A 86 -4.93 17.93 -2.13
CA ALA A 86 -5.85 16.81 -1.93
C ALA A 86 -5.96 16.40 -0.45
N ARG A 87 -4.83 16.32 0.27
CA ARG A 87 -4.82 16.01 1.71
C ARG A 87 -5.38 17.16 2.56
N LYS A 88 -5.04 18.41 2.26
CA LYS A 88 -5.46 19.59 3.05
C LYS A 88 -6.95 19.91 2.91
N TYR A 89 -7.52 19.71 1.73
CA TYR A 89 -8.92 20.03 1.42
C TYR A 89 -9.81 18.77 1.30
N ASN A 90 -9.29 17.60 1.67
CA ASN A 90 -9.96 16.29 1.59
C ASN A 90 -10.51 15.95 0.18
N LEU A 91 -9.84 16.43 -0.88
CA LEU A 91 -10.26 16.27 -2.28
C LEU A 91 -9.80 14.93 -2.89
N VAL A 92 -9.74 13.87 -2.09
CA VAL A 92 -9.18 12.57 -2.50
C VAL A 92 -10.22 11.78 -3.30
N THR A 93 -9.94 11.53 -4.59
CA THR A 93 -10.83 10.76 -5.49
C THR A 93 -10.23 9.39 -5.83
N ASP A 94 -11.08 8.41 -6.18
CA ASP A 94 -10.60 7.10 -6.63
C ASP A 94 -9.86 7.16 -7.97
N PHE A 95 -10.14 8.16 -8.81
CA PHE A 95 -9.34 8.46 -9.99
C PHE A 95 -7.92 8.90 -9.60
N GLY A 96 -7.76 9.88 -8.71
CA GLY A 96 -6.44 10.36 -8.26
C GLY A 96 -5.59 9.26 -7.64
N LYS A 97 -6.19 8.39 -6.78
CA LYS A 97 -5.52 7.22 -6.19
C LYS A 97 -4.84 6.30 -7.22
N ILE A 98 -5.30 6.28 -8.47
CA ILE A 98 -4.76 5.49 -9.57
C ILE A 98 -3.91 6.34 -10.52
N ALA A 99 -4.34 7.58 -10.80
CA ALA A 99 -3.68 8.49 -11.73
C ALA A 99 -2.38 9.09 -11.17
N ASP A 100 -2.35 9.54 -9.91
CA ASP A 100 -1.18 10.21 -9.32
C ASP A 100 0.07 9.29 -9.34
N PRO A 101 0.00 8.00 -8.91
CA PRO A 101 1.14 7.09 -8.98
C PRO A 101 1.60 6.73 -10.39
N ILE A 102 0.75 6.93 -11.41
CA ILE A 102 1.13 6.79 -12.82
C ILE A 102 1.82 8.07 -13.29
N ALA A 103 1.29 9.24 -12.96
CA ALA A 103 1.80 10.53 -13.41
C ALA A 103 3.18 10.88 -12.80
N ASP A 104 3.39 10.63 -11.50
CA ASP A 104 4.70 10.73 -10.79
C ASP A 104 5.77 9.86 -11.49
N LYS A 105 5.41 8.64 -11.90
CA LYS A 105 6.33 7.72 -12.58
C LYS A 105 6.53 8.06 -14.05
N ALA A 106 5.51 8.57 -14.73
CA ALA A 106 5.53 8.84 -16.17
C ALA A 106 6.55 9.93 -16.55
N ILE A 107 6.56 11.07 -15.86
CA ILE A 107 7.50 12.17 -16.17
C ILE A 107 8.96 11.78 -15.91
N MET A 108 9.20 11.11 -14.78
CA MET A 108 10.53 10.64 -14.38
C MET A 108 11.06 9.56 -15.32
N GLY A 109 10.19 8.60 -15.69
CA GLY A 109 10.53 7.52 -16.61
C GLY A 109 10.77 8.01 -18.04
N ALA A 110 9.91 8.91 -18.55
CA ALA A 110 10.09 9.54 -19.85
C ALA A 110 11.43 10.28 -19.95
N ALA A 111 11.80 11.05 -18.92
CA ALA A 111 13.08 11.75 -18.88
C ALA A 111 14.29 10.80 -18.93
N LEU A 112 14.29 9.73 -18.13
CA LEU A 112 15.37 8.73 -18.14
C LEU A 112 15.47 8.00 -19.49
N ILE A 113 14.34 7.66 -20.11
CA ILE A 113 14.31 7.00 -21.43
C ILE A 113 14.85 7.95 -22.52
N CYS A 114 14.37 9.19 -22.57
CA CYS A 114 14.84 10.18 -23.56
C CYS A 114 16.33 10.48 -23.40
N LEU A 115 16.83 10.64 -22.16
CA LEU A 115 18.26 10.83 -21.90
C LEU A 115 19.10 9.60 -22.26
N SER A 116 18.55 8.40 -22.23
CA SER A 116 19.25 7.18 -22.68
C SER A 116 19.24 7.03 -24.20
N TYR A 117 18.16 7.46 -24.85
CA TYR A 117 18.03 7.54 -26.30
C TYR A 117 18.99 8.60 -26.89
N LEU A 118 19.14 9.75 -26.24
CA LEU A 118 20.14 10.79 -26.55
C LEU A 118 21.58 10.42 -26.13
N GLY A 119 21.84 9.19 -25.66
CA GLY A 119 23.16 8.73 -25.24
C GLY A 119 23.76 9.43 -24.00
N ASP A 120 23.05 10.40 -23.43
CA ASP A 120 23.44 11.15 -22.22
C ASP A 120 23.51 10.24 -20.99
N LEU A 121 22.66 9.21 -20.90
CA LEU A 121 22.68 8.20 -19.84
C LEU A 121 22.89 6.78 -20.41
N PRO A 122 23.73 5.94 -19.77
CA PRO A 122 23.85 4.55 -20.16
C PRO A 122 22.61 3.75 -19.72
N TRP A 123 22.06 2.95 -20.63
CA TRP A 123 20.78 2.23 -20.46
C TRP A 123 20.66 1.39 -19.18
N TRP A 124 21.76 0.92 -18.59
CA TRP A 124 21.73 0.17 -17.33
C TRP A 124 21.28 1.04 -16.14
N VAL A 125 21.61 2.35 -16.11
CA VAL A 125 21.16 3.29 -15.06
C VAL A 125 19.64 3.41 -15.11
N THR A 126 19.11 3.67 -16.32
CA THR A 126 17.68 3.78 -16.59
C THR A 126 16.94 2.48 -16.29
N GLY A 127 17.49 1.32 -16.69
CA GLY A 127 16.94 0.01 -16.34
C GLY A 127 16.84 -0.23 -14.83
N VAL A 128 17.90 0.06 -14.07
CA VAL A 128 17.92 -0.08 -12.60
C VAL A 128 16.90 0.85 -11.93
N ILE A 129 16.81 2.12 -12.35
CA ILE A 129 15.88 3.08 -11.77
C ILE A 129 14.43 2.71 -12.10
N LEU A 130 14.11 2.45 -13.38
CA LEU A 130 12.75 2.08 -13.81
C LEU A 130 12.28 0.79 -13.15
N PHE A 131 13.12 -0.26 -13.13
CA PHE A 131 12.79 -1.54 -12.48
C PHE A 131 12.46 -1.34 -10.99
N ARG A 132 13.29 -0.58 -10.27
CA ARG A 132 13.06 -0.26 -8.85
C ARG A 132 11.77 0.54 -8.65
N GLU A 133 11.51 1.54 -9.48
CA GLU A 133 10.32 2.39 -9.32
C GLU A 133 9.01 1.69 -9.66
N LEU A 134 8.95 0.95 -10.78
CA LEU A 134 7.79 0.14 -11.12
C LEU A 134 7.59 -1.01 -10.11
N GLY A 135 8.66 -1.68 -9.71
CA GLY A 135 8.61 -2.80 -8.76
C GLY A 135 8.09 -2.39 -7.37
N ILE A 136 8.55 -1.26 -6.81
CA ILE A 136 8.05 -0.77 -5.51
C ILE A 136 6.63 -0.24 -5.60
N THR A 137 6.25 0.40 -6.71
CA THR A 137 4.86 0.83 -6.95
C THR A 137 3.93 -0.39 -7.03
N LEU A 138 4.29 -1.43 -7.78
CA LEU A 138 3.51 -2.66 -7.88
C LEU A 138 3.44 -3.41 -6.54
N MET A 139 4.55 -3.54 -5.80
CA MET A 139 4.54 -4.10 -4.45
C MET A 139 3.63 -3.30 -3.50
N ARG A 140 3.63 -1.97 -3.57
CA ARG A 140 2.73 -1.13 -2.75
C ARG A 140 1.27 -1.43 -3.06
N PHE A 141 0.87 -1.51 -4.33
CA PHE A 141 -0.50 -1.87 -4.73
C PHE A 141 -0.90 -3.29 -4.30
N TRP A 142 0.03 -4.26 -4.27
CA TRP A 142 -0.24 -5.62 -3.82
C TRP A 142 -0.33 -5.73 -2.27
N VAL A 143 0.58 -5.09 -1.54
CA VAL A 143 0.64 -5.16 -0.07
C VAL A 143 -0.49 -4.37 0.60
N ILE A 144 -1.06 -3.35 -0.04
CA ILE A 144 -2.24 -2.59 0.47
C ILE A 144 -3.41 -3.51 0.87
N ARG A 145 -3.53 -4.72 0.30
CA ARG A 145 -4.55 -5.71 0.66
C ARG A 145 -4.27 -6.49 1.96
N HIS A 146 -3.03 -6.45 2.46
CA HIS A 146 -2.52 -7.30 3.55
C HIS A 146 -1.86 -6.49 4.70
N GLY A 147 -1.55 -5.21 4.51
CA GLY A 147 -1.00 -4.35 5.56
C GLY A 147 -0.42 -3.03 5.04
N VAL A 148 -0.18 -2.07 5.94
CA VAL A 148 0.40 -0.77 5.59
C VAL A 148 1.90 -0.77 5.90
N ILE A 149 2.75 -0.91 4.86
CA ILE A 149 4.20 -0.72 5.03
C ILE A 149 4.48 0.76 5.36
N PRO A 150 5.10 1.09 6.52
CA PRO A 150 5.42 2.47 6.88
C PRO A 150 6.44 3.07 5.90
N ALA A 151 6.28 4.36 5.58
CA ALA A 151 7.12 5.02 4.60
C ALA A 151 8.54 5.28 5.14
N SER A 152 9.57 4.73 4.49
CA SER A 152 10.96 4.93 4.91
C SER A 152 11.45 6.36 4.61
N ARG A 153 12.24 6.93 5.53
CA ARG A 153 12.80 8.30 5.38
C ARG A 153 13.68 8.43 4.13
N GLY A 154 14.36 7.34 3.73
CA GLY A 154 15.21 7.30 2.53
C GLY A 154 14.46 7.57 1.22
N GLY A 155 13.15 7.32 1.17
CA GLY A 155 12.33 7.63 -0.01
C GLY A 155 12.39 9.12 -0.40
N LYS A 156 12.31 10.03 0.58
CA LYS A 156 12.36 11.49 0.32
C LYS A 156 13.71 11.93 -0.24
N MET A 157 14.81 11.44 0.33
CA MET A 157 16.16 11.74 -0.15
C MET A 157 16.39 11.20 -1.56
N LYS A 158 15.87 9.99 -1.86
CA LYS A 158 15.96 9.38 -3.19
C LYS A 158 15.22 10.19 -4.26
N THR A 159 14.00 10.66 -3.99
CA THR A 159 13.24 11.50 -4.93
C THR A 159 13.92 12.84 -5.18
N LEU A 160 14.45 13.50 -4.14
CA LEU A 160 15.20 14.75 -4.31
C LEU A 160 16.49 14.54 -5.12
N ALA A 161 17.33 13.58 -4.72
CA ALA A 161 18.59 13.30 -5.42
C ALA A 161 18.37 12.93 -6.89
N GLN A 162 17.37 12.11 -7.19
CA GLN A 162 17.06 11.71 -8.57
C GLN A 162 16.41 12.83 -9.38
N GLY A 163 15.50 13.61 -8.80
CA GLY A 163 14.90 14.77 -9.46
C GLY A 163 15.95 15.82 -9.83
N THR A 164 16.87 16.12 -8.91
CA THR A 164 18.04 16.98 -9.18
C THR A 164 18.95 16.35 -10.23
N ALA A 165 19.29 15.06 -10.12
CA ALA A 165 20.12 14.37 -11.12
C ALA A 165 19.52 14.48 -12.53
N VAL A 166 18.27 14.06 -12.70
CA VAL A 166 17.58 14.09 -14.01
C VAL A 166 17.44 15.52 -14.52
N GLY A 167 17.09 16.50 -13.68
CA GLY A 167 17.08 17.91 -14.06
C GLY A 167 18.45 18.41 -14.56
N MET A 168 19.54 18.03 -13.89
CA MET A 168 20.92 18.32 -14.30
C MET A 168 21.41 17.51 -15.53
N TYR A 169 20.65 16.50 -15.97
CA TYR A 169 20.88 15.85 -17.26
C TYR A 169 20.01 16.45 -18.37
N VAL A 170 18.80 16.93 -18.08
CA VAL A 170 17.94 17.61 -19.07
C VAL A 170 18.56 18.93 -19.54
N LEU A 171 19.13 19.75 -18.64
CA LEU A 171 19.80 21.00 -19.01
C LEU A 171 21.10 20.79 -19.82
N ALA A 172 21.37 21.72 -20.74
CA ALA A 172 22.62 21.83 -21.50
C ALA A 172 23.79 22.36 -20.64
N LEU A 173 24.19 21.61 -19.61
CA LEU A 173 25.21 22.02 -18.65
C LEU A 173 26.63 21.72 -19.16
N THR A 174 27.53 22.68 -18.97
CA THR A 174 28.95 22.61 -19.37
C THR A 174 29.89 22.80 -18.17
N GLY A 175 31.19 22.56 -18.35
CA GLY A 175 32.20 22.78 -17.32
C GLY A 175 31.98 21.96 -16.04
N PRO A 176 32.31 22.47 -14.84
CA PRO A 176 32.22 21.73 -13.58
C PRO A 176 30.83 21.15 -13.27
N LEU A 177 29.75 21.79 -13.76
CA LEU A 177 28.39 21.30 -13.56
C LEU A 177 28.09 20.04 -14.38
N ALA A 178 28.73 19.88 -15.55
CA ALA A 178 28.66 18.66 -16.36
C ALA A 178 29.38 17.46 -15.69
N THR A 179 30.36 17.73 -14.82
CA THR A 179 30.95 16.71 -13.94
C THR A 179 30.07 16.45 -12.72
N LEU A 180 29.46 17.50 -12.14
CA LEU A 180 28.60 17.38 -10.96
C LEU A 180 27.35 16.53 -11.24
N ARG A 181 26.71 16.67 -12.41
CA ARG A 181 25.52 15.84 -12.77
C ARG A 181 25.80 14.35 -12.65
N PHE A 182 26.99 13.89 -13.04
CA PHE A 182 27.40 12.48 -12.96
C PHE A 182 27.43 12.00 -11.50
N TRP A 183 28.06 12.75 -10.60
CA TRP A 183 28.12 12.39 -9.18
C TRP A 183 26.75 12.42 -8.50
N VAL A 184 25.89 13.39 -8.83
CA VAL A 184 24.51 13.45 -8.31
C VAL A 184 23.68 12.26 -8.82
N MET A 185 23.85 11.86 -10.08
CA MET A 185 23.22 10.64 -10.62
C MET A 185 23.77 9.36 -9.97
N ALA A 186 25.08 9.24 -9.74
CA ALA A 186 25.68 8.11 -9.04
C ALA A 186 25.10 7.96 -7.62
N VAL A 187 24.95 9.06 -6.88
CA VAL A 187 24.28 9.10 -5.58
C VAL A 187 22.80 8.70 -5.71
N ALA A 188 22.08 9.18 -6.72
CA ALA A 188 20.69 8.82 -6.96
C ALA A 188 20.51 7.32 -7.27
N VAL A 189 21.45 6.70 -8.01
CA VAL A 189 21.49 5.25 -8.27
C VAL A 189 21.79 4.46 -6.99
N VAL A 190 22.79 4.86 -6.20
CA VAL A 190 23.12 4.20 -4.93
C VAL A 190 21.93 4.26 -3.96
N LEU A 191 21.30 5.43 -3.77
CA LEU A 191 20.09 5.57 -2.97
C LEU A 191 18.93 4.73 -3.51
N THR A 192 18.81 4.62 -4.84
CA THR A 192 17.80 3.79 -5.51
C THR A 192 18.00 2.30 -5.21
N VAL A 193 19.22 1.80 -5.32
CA VAL A 193 19.55 0.39 -5.01
C VAL A 193 19.38 0.09 -3.53
N VAL A 194 19.96 0.90 -2.63
CA VAL A 194 19.87 0.69 -1.16
C VAL A 194 18.42 0.67 -0.71
N THR A 195 17.62 1.68 -1.07
CA THR A 195 16.20 1.70 -0.70
C THR A 195 15.39 0.58 -1.39
N GLY A 196 15.82 0.10 -2.55
CA GLY A 196 15.26 -1.09 -3.20
C GLY A 196 15.47 -2.36 -2.37
N LEU A 197 16.70 -2.60 -1.92
CA LEU A 197 17.05 -3.74 -1.08
C LEU A 197 16.31 -3.71 0.27
N ASP A 198 16.15 -2.54 0.88
CA ASP A 198 15.35 -2.39 2.10
C ASP A 198 13.87 -2.76 1.90
N TYR A 199 13.27 -2.33 0.77
CA TYR A 199 11.90 -2.72 0.43
C TYR A 199 11.75 -4.23 0.17
N VAL A 200 12.72 -4.86 -0.50
CA VAL A 200 12.72 -6.32 -0.71
C VAL A 200 12.86 -7.07 0.62
N ARG A 201 13.74 -6.62 1.53
CA ARG A 201 13.89 -7.19 2.88
C ARG A 201 12.56 -7.13 3.66
N GLN A 202 11.88 -5.98 3.63
CA GLN A 202 10.57 -5.81 4.29
C GLN A 202 9.51 -6.75 3.69
N ALA A 203 9.44 -6.88 2.37
CA ALA A 203 8.51 -7.78 1.70
C ALA A 203 8.77 -9.26 2.06
N VAL A 204 10.04 -9.68 2.16
CA VAL A 204 10.41 -11.05 2.56
C VAL A 204 10.06 -11.32 4.03
N VAL A 205 10.25 -10.35 4.93
CA VAL A 205 9.84 -10.49 6.35
C VAL A 205 8.31 -10.60 6.46
N LEU A 206 7.57 -9.74 5.77
CA LEU A 206 6.10 -9.76 5.78
C LEU A 206 5.54 -11.09 5.23
N ARG A 207 6.13 -11.64 4.16
CA ARG A 207 5.75 -12.96 3.62
C ARG A 207 6.01 -14.09 4.61
N ARG A 208 7.10 -14.03 5.39
CA ARG A 208 7.38 -15.02 6.45
C ARG A 208 6.37 -14.93 7.59
N GLN A 209 5.93 -13.72 7.95
CA GLN A 209 4.92 -13.49 8.98
C GLN A 209 3.54 -13.97 8.55
N GLY A 210 3.13 -13.74 7.29
CA GLY A 210 1.90 -14.30 6.73
C GLY A 210 1.86 -15.83 6.81
N ILE A 211 2.87 -16.51 6.26
CA ILE A 211 2.97 -17.98 6.29
C ILE A 211 2.97 -18.55 7.73
N ALA A 212 3.46 -17.78 8.72
CA ALA A 212 3.40 -18.17 10.12
C ALA A 212 1.99 -17.99 10.72
N ALA A 213 1.26 -16.93 10.35
CA ALA A 213 -0.12 -16.70 10.75
C ALA A 213 -1.07 -17.74 10.12
N ASP A 214 -0.97 -18.00 8.82
CA ASP A 214 -1.78 -19.00 8.11
C ASP A 214 -1.67 -20.38 8.77
N ARG A 215 -0.44 -20.74 9.21
CA ARG A 215 -0.17 -21.99 9.95
C ARG A 215 -0.71 -21.99 11.37
N ALA A 216 -0.74 -20.84 12.05
CA ALA A 216 -1.32 -20.73 13.38
C ALA A 216 -2.85 -20.90 13.32
N THR A 217 -3.52 -20.26 12.36
CA THR A 217 -4.96 -20.42 12.13
C THR A 217 -5.31 -21.87 11.79
N ALA A 218 -4.63 -22.49 10.82
CA ALA A 218 -4.86 -23.90 10.48
C ALA A 218 -4.58 -24.87 11.65
N ALA A 219 -3.65 -24.54 12.55
CA ALA A 219 -3.40 -25.33 13.76
C ALA A 219 -4.48 -25.14 14.83
N GLN A 220 -5.09 -23.95 14.93
CA GLN A 220 -6.25 -23.71 15.80
C GLN A 220 -7.48 -24.45 15.27
N GLU A 221 -7.80 -24.31 13.98
CA GLU A 221 -8.91 -25.02 13.32
C GLU A 221 -8.80 -26.54 13.50
N ALA A 222 -7.60 -27.11 13.34
CA ALA A 222 -7.35 -28.53 13.55
C ALA A 222 -7.48 -28.98 15.02
N ALA A 223 -7.13 -28.12 15.98
CA ALA A 223 -7.30 -28.41 17.41
C ALA A 223 -8.76 -28.29 17.86
N GLU A 224 -9.49 -27.32 17.32
CA GLU A 224 -10.92 -27.08 17.60
C GLU A 224 -11.77 -28.23 17.04
N ALA A 225 -11.55 -28.64 15.79
CA ALA A 225 -12.20 -29.82 15.20
C ALA A 225 -11.85 -31.14 15.93
N ALA A 226 -10.65 -31.25 16.51
CA ALA A 226 -10.28 -32.41 17.33
C ALA A 226 -11.00 -32.44 18.69
N LEU A 227 -11.23 -31.27 19.30
CA LEU A 227 -12.05 -31.14 20.51
C LEU A 227 -13.52 -31.49 20.23
N GLU A 228 -14.12 -30.93 19.17
CA GLU A 228 -15.48 -31.26 18.74
C GLU A 228 -15.66 -32.77 18.48
N ALA A 229 -14.68 -33.43 17.85
CA ALA A 229 -14.72 -34.87 17.62
C ALA A 229 -14.69 -35.70 18.92
N VAL A 230 -13.89 -35.29 19.92
CA VAL A 230 -13.84 -35.93 21.24
C VAL A 230 -15.14 -35.71 22.02
N GLU A 231 -15.70 -34.51 21.97
CA GLU A 231 -16.94 -34.15 22.67
C GLU A 231 -18.18 -34.80 22.01
N GLY A 232 -18.15 -34.96 20.68
CA GLY A 232 -19.09 -35.78 19.92
C GLY A 232 -19.02 -37.26 20.30
N ALA A 233 -17.82 -37.85 20.42
CA ALA A 233 -17.67 -39.24 20.87
C ALA A 233 -18.17 -39.43 22.32
N ARG A 234 -17.91 -38.45 23.21
CA ARG A 234 -18.38 -38.44 24.60
C ARG A 234 -19.91 -38.37 24.69
N SER A 235 -20.55 -37.51 23.91
CA SER A 235 -22.02 -37.34 23.89
C SER A 235 -22.76 -38.47 23.17
N ALA A 236 -22.12 -39.14 22.20
CA ALA A 236 -22.62 -40.37 21.58
C ALA A 236 -22.49 -41.63 22.48
N GLY A 237 -21.92 -41.50 23.70
CA GLY A 237 -21.67 -42.64 24.60
C GLY A 237 -20.57 -43.60 24.13
N THR A 238 -19.84 -43.27 23.06
CA THR A 238 -18.79 -44.11 22.45
C THR A 238 -17.41 -43.77 22.99
N VAL A 239 -17.29 -43.71 24.32
CA VAL A 239 -16.01 -43.53 25.00
C VAL A 239 -15.21 -44.84 24.90
N PRO A 240 -13.99 -44.85 24.32
CA PRO A 240 -13.14 -46.03 24.37
C PRO A 240 -12.71 -46.32 25.82
N GLU A 241 -12.75 -47.59 26.21
CA GLU A 241 -12.67 -48.10 27.60
C GLU A 241 -11.27 -47.97 28.27
N GLY A 242 -10.47 -46.98 27.88
CA GLY A 242 -9.15 -46.69 28.44
C GLY A 242 -9.05 -45.35 29.20
N ALA A 243 -10.03 -44.44 29.07
CA ALA A 243 -9.93 -43.10 29.65
C ALA A 243 -10.03 -43.09 31.19
N GLU A 244 -10.90 -43.91 31.78
CA GLU A 244 -11.05 -43.99 33.25
C GLU A 244 -9.81 -44.51 33.99
N ALA A 245 -8.91 -45.22 33.28
CA ALA A 245 -7.70 -45.78 33.88
C ALA A 245 -6.74 -44.68 34.38
N ALA A 246 -6.74 -43.50 33.77
CA ALA A 246 -5.90 -42.37 34.20
C ALA A 246 -6.46 -41.71 35.48
N GLU A 247 -7.78 -41.53 35.58
CA GLU A 247 -8.40 -40.81 36.69
C GLU A 247 -8.40 -41.64 37.99
N ARG A 248 -8.58 -42.96 37.88
CA ARG A 248 -8.51 -43.89 39.03
C ARG A 248 -7.13 -44.00 39.68
N VAL A 249 -6.05 -43.63 39.00
CA VAL A 249 -4.68 -43.58 39.58
C VAL A 249 -4.46 -42.36 40.47
N SER A 250 -5.27 -41.30 40.34
CA SER A 250 -5.27 -40.14 41.24
C SER A 250 -6.16 -40.33 42.49
N GLY A 251 -6.75 -41.52 42.67
CA GLY A 251 -7.83 -41.79 43.61
C GLY A 251 -7.42 -42.30 44.99
N ALA A 252 -7.03 -41.37 45.89
CA ALA A 252 -6.97 -41.55 47.35
C ALA A 252 -5.94 -42.56 47.91
N PRO A 253 -5.73 -42.64 49.25
CA PRO A 253 -6.17 -41.74 50.32
C PRO A 253 -5.03 -41.01 51.04
N GLY A 254 -5.33 -39.90 51.71
CA GLY A 254 -4.43 -39.34 52.72
C GLY A 254 -4.54 -40.08 54.06
N ASN A 255 -3.43 -40.40 54.70
CA ASN A 255 -3.42 -40.75 56.12
C ASN A 255 -2.18 -40.22 56.85
N ARG A 256 -2.33 -40.09 58.17
CA ARG A 256 -1.41 -39.52 59.16
C ARG A 256 -0.24 -40.47 59.44
N GLY A 257 0.87 -39.93 59.97
CA GLY A 257 1.80 -40.68 60.81
C GLY A 257 3.28 -40.61 60.40
N ALA A 258 3.95 -39.50 60.72
CA ALA A 258 5.42 -39.39 60.73
C ALA A 258 5.87 -38.22 61.62
N ALA A 259 5.53 -38.28 62.91
CA ALA A 259 6.32 -37.63 63.95
C ALA A 259 7.20 -38.70 64.61
N GLU A 260 8.20 -38.27 65.39
CA GLU A 260 9.15 -39.12 66.15
C GLU A 260 10.20 -39.92 65.34
N ALA A 261 11.44 -39.39 65.31
CA ALA A 261 12.75 -40.06 65.21
C ALA A 261 13.79 -38.99 64.80
N GLU A 262 14.33 -38.20 65.73
CA GLU A 262 15.60 -38.46 66.46
C GLU A 262 16.88 -38.51 65.59
N ARG A 263 17.79 -37.58 65.90
CA ARG A 263 19.25 -37.53 65.60
C ARG A 263 19.68 -36.96 64.24
#